data_AF-A0A349VWZ8-F1
#
_entry.id   AF-A0A349VWZ8-F1
#
_cell.length_a   1.000
_cell.length_b   1.000
_cell.length_c   1.000
_cell.angle_alpha   90.00
_cell.angle_beta   90.00
_cell.angle_gamma   90.00
#
_symmetry.space_group_name_H-M   'P 1'
#
loop_
_entity.id
_entity.type
_entity.pdbx_description
1 polymer ?
#
loop_
_entity_poly.entity_id
_entity_poly.type
_entity_poly.pdbx_seq_one_letter_code
_entity_poly.pdbx_strand_id
1 'polypeptide(L)'
;MASGIFAILDDIAALMDDVAVASKIATKKTAGILGDDLAVNAEKATGFLASRELPVLWAITKGSLLNKLIIVPIALLLNVFFPIAIKYILILGGFYLAFEGVEKIIEYLFHRKHPTEETKVETVVAENSVAAEKAKVKSAITTDFILSVEIVIIALGTVLGKSLSLQIITVSVVAFLATVGVYGIVALIVRMDDAGYKLIKTSREKGPVASLGRFLVRALPFVIKLLAVVGTFALILVSGGIFAHYIDFLHHALPALPGMIKELLFGLGGGIIVVILFTIGKKLFKRKK
;
A
#
# COMPACT_ATOMS: atom_id res chain seq x y z
N MET A 1 -25.61 18.56 -40.64
CA MET A 1 -25.76 18.70 -39.17
C MET A 1 -25.56 17.38 -38.41
N ALA A 2 -25.98 16.21 -38.92
CA ALA A 2 -25.75 14.92 -38.25
C ALA A 2 -24.27 14.45 -38.24
N SER A 3 -23.49 14.76 -39.29
CA SER A 3 -22.09 14.32 -39.42
C SER A 3 -21.14 14.82 -38.30
N GLY A 4 -21.40 16.00 -37.72
CA GLY A 4 -20.52 16.56 -36.67
C GLY A 4 -20.62 15.83 -35.33
N ILE A 5 -21.80 15.30 -34.99
CA ILE A 5 -22.00 14.53 -33.75
C ILE A 5 -21.35 13.16 -33.86
N PHE A 6 -21.48 12.49 -35.02
CA PHE A 6 -20.85 11.20 -35.25
C PHE A 6 -19.33 11.29 -35.28
N ALA A 7 -18.75 12.36 -35.83
CA ALA A 7 -17.30 12.59 -35.79
C ALA A 7 -16.77 12.75 -34.36
N ILE A 8 -17.47 13.51 -33.50
CA ILE A 8 -17.09 13.67 -32.09
C ILE A 8 -17.18 12.34 -31.33
N LEU A 9 -18.21 11.54 -31.61
CA LEU A 9 -18.35 10.21 -31.00
C LEU A 9 -17.25 9.25 -31.44
N ASP A 10 -16.82 9.33 -32.70
CA ASP A 10 -15.72 8.52 -33.25
C ASP A 10 -14.37 8.92 -32.63
N ASP A 11 -14.13 10.23 -32.46
CA ASP A 11 -12.96 10.75 -31.75
C ASP A 11 -12.93 10.31 -30.27
N ILE A 12 -14.09 10.30 -29.60
CA ILE A 12 -14.21 9.78 -28.24
C ILE A 12 -13.95 8.28 -28.22
N ALA A 13 -14.49 7.52 -29.18
CA ALA A 13 -14.28 6.07 -29.25
C ALA A 13 -12.78 5.75 -29.43
N ALA A 14 -12.10 6.43 -30.36
CA ALA A 14 -10.66 6.29 -30.57
C ALA A 14 -9.85 6.66 -29.30
N LEU A 15 -10.22 7.75 -28.62
CA LEU A 15 -9.60 8.13 -27.35
C LEU A 15 -9.83 7.07 -26.25
N MET A 16 -11.01 6.47 -26.19
CA MET A 16 -11.34 5.41 -25.22
C MET A 16 -10.56 4.13 -25.49
N ASP A 17 -10.34 3.76 -26.75
CA ASP A 17 -9.48 2.63 -27.12
C ASP A 17 -8.03 2.86 -26.69
N ASP A 18 -7.50 4.06 -26.95
CA ASP A 18 -6.17 4.46 -26.52
C ASP A 18 -6.03 4.44 -24.99
N VAL A 19 -7.02 4.96 -24.27
CA VAL A 19 -7.10 4.90 -22.80
C VAL A 19 -7.11 3.45 -22.32
N ALA A 20 -7.91 2.57 -22.94
CA ALA A 20 -8.00 1.17 -22.54
C ALA A 20 -6.65 0.45 -22.69
N VAL A 21 -5.94 0.67 -23.81
CA VAL A 21 -4.60 0.12 -24.05
C VAL A 21 -3.59 0.69 -23.05
N ALA A 22 -3.59 2.01 -22.87
CA ALA A 22 -2.66 2.68 -21.97
C ALA A 22 -2.88 2.25 -20.51
N SER A 23 -4.13 2.23 -20.03
CA SER A 23 -4.49 1.74 -18.71
C SER A 23 -4.08 0.28 -18.51
N LYS A 24 -4.28 -0.59 -19.50
CA LYS A 24 -3.83 -1.99 -19.42
C LYS A 24 -2.32 -2.10 -19.25
N ILE A 25 -1.54 -1.33 -20.00
CA ILE A 25 -0.07 -1.31 -19.89
C ILE A 25 0.35 -0.75 -18.53
N ALA A 26 -0.25 0.36 -18.11
CA ALA A 26 0.00 0.99 -16.82
C ALA A 26 -0.28 0.03 -15.66
N THR A 27 -1.48 -0.59 -15.63
CA THR A 27 -1.85 -1.59 -14.62
C THR A 27 -0.92 -2.79 -14.64
N LYS A 28 -0.46 -3.24 -15.81
CA LYS A 28 0.53 -4.33 -15.89
C LYS A 28 1.88 -3.93 -15.29
N LYS A 29 2.33 -2.69 -15.52
CA LYS A 29 3.59 -2.18 -14.94
C LYS A 29 3.48 -1.93 -13.44
N THR A 30 2.30 -1.59 -12.94
CA THR A 30 2.07 -1.39 -11.50
C THR A 30 1.65 -2.67 -10.78
N ALA A 31 1.48 -3.81 -11.47
CA ALA A 31 0.96 -5.04 -10.88
C ALA A 31 1.75 -5.54 -9.66
N GLY A 32 3.09 -5.45 -9.70
CA GLY A 32 3.94 -5.79 -8.54
C GLY A 32 3.64 -4.90 -7.33
N ILE A 33 3.67 -3.58 -7.56
CA ILE A 33 3.41 -2.57 -6.52
C ILE A 33 1.96 -2.61 -6.03
N LEU A 34 0.99 -2.98 -6.87
CA LEU A 34 -0.39 -3.21 -6.45
C LEU A 34 -0.52 -4.43 -5.55
N GLY A 35 0.30 -5.47 -5.78
CA GLY A 35 0.41 -6.61 -4.88
C GLY A 35 1.00 -6.22 -3.53
N ASP A 36 2.04 -5.38 -3.54
CA ASP A 36 2.65 -4.83 -2.33
C ASP A 36 1.66 -3.93 -1.57
N ASP A 37 0.94 -3.05 -2.28
CA ASP A 37 -0.11 -2.18 -1.73
C ASP A 37 -1.24 -2.99 -1.10
N LEU A 38 -1.62 -4.10 -1.72
CA LEU A 38 -2.56 -5.04 -1.13
C LEU A 38 -2.03 -5.66 0.15
N ALA A 39 -0.78 -6.15 0.16
CA ALA A 39 -0.20 -6.77 1.34
C ALA A 39 -0.12 -5.78 2.52
N VAL A 40 0.35 -4.56 2.26
CA VAL A 40 0.48 -3.50 3.26
C VAL A 40 -0.89 -3.05 3.76
N ASN A 41 -1.87 -2.80 2.89
CA ASN A 41 -3.21 -2.40 3.31
C ASN A 41 -3.94 -3.53 4.04
N ALA A 42 -3.76 -4.78 3.63
CA ALA A 42 -4.32 -5.94 4.31
C ALA A 42 -3.75 -6.11 5.72
N GLU A 43 -2.43 -5.97 5.87
CA GLU A 43 -1.78 -5.92 7.20
C GLU A 43 -2.37 -4.80 8.05
N LYS A 44 -2.44 -3.58 7.51
CA LYS A 44 -2.93 -2.42 8.26
C LYS A 44 -4.39 -2.58 8.68
N ALA A 45 -5.24 -3.20 7.86
CA ALA A 45 -6.66 -3.38 8.14
C ALA A 45 -6.99 -4.53 9.12
N THR A 46 -6.14 -5.57 9.18
CA THR A 46 -6.38 -6.78 9.98
C THR A 46 -5.80 -6.73 11.41
N GLY A 47 -5.07 -5.66 11.76
CA GLY A 47 -4.52 -5.45 13.11
C GLY A 47 -5.46 -4.74 14.11
N PHE A 48 -6.75 -4.65 13.79
CA PHE A 48 -7.79 -4.03 14.63
C PHE A 48 -8.61 -5.10 15.35
N LEU A 49 -9.35 -4.73 16.41
CA LEU A 49 -10.33 -5.63 17.01
C LEU A 49 -11.28 -6.16 15.92
N ALA A 50 -11.55 -7.47 15.90
CA ALA A 50 -12.33 -8.15 14.86
C ALA A 50 -13.68 -7.48 14.52
N SER A 51 -14.30 -6.78 15.48
CA SER A 51 -15.55 -6.04 15.28
C SER A 51 -15.42 -4.69 14.58
N ARG A 52 -14.20 -4.19 14.36
CA ARG A 52 -13.92 -2.84 13.82
C ARG A 52 -13.13 -2.83 12.51
N GLU A 53 -12.77 -3.99 11.96
CA GLU A 53 -11.96 -4.08 10.73
C GLU A 53 -12.65 -3.42 9.53
N LEU A 54 -13.95 -3.63 9.33
CA LEU A 54 -14.70 -3.04 8.21
C LEU A 54 -14.90 -1.51 8.31
N PRO A 55 -15.33 -0.94 9.45
CA PRO A 55 -15.39 0.51 9.62
C PRO A 55 -14.04 1.20 9.43
N VAL A 56 -12.97 0.58 9.91
CA VAL A 56 -11.61 1.10 9.75
C VAL A 56 -11.17 1.02 8.29
N LEU A 57 -11.37 -0.11 7.63
CA LEU A 57 -11.08 -0.27 6.19
C LEU A 57 -11.79 0.81 5.38
N TRP A 58 -13.05 1.10 5.69
CA TRP A 58 -13.82 2.15 5.02
C TRP A 58 -13.25 3.56 5.26
N ALA A 59 -12.78 3.85 6.47
CA ALA A 59 -12.09 5.11 6.76
C ALA A 59 -10.78 5.24 5.97
N ILE A 60 -10.01 4.15 5.85
CA ILE A 60 -8.78 4.10 5.06
C ILE A 60 -9.11 4.29 3.58
N THR A 61 -10.10 3.57 3.03
CA THR A 61 -10.52 3.69 1.62
C THR A 61 -10.98 5.11 1.28
N LYS A 62 -11.75 5.76 2.15
CA LYS A 62 -12.14 7.17 1.96
C LYS A 62 -10.94 8.12 1.98
N GLY A 63 -10.02 7.93 2.92
CA GLY A 63 -8.78 8.70 2.98
C GLY A 63 -7.92 8.51 1.73
N SER A 64 -7.79 7.26 1.28
CA SER A 64 -7.05 6.89 0.08
C SER A 64 -7.63 7.49 -1.19
N LEU A 65 -8.96 7.48 -1.34
CA LEU A 65 -9.62 8.09 -2.49
C LEU A 65 -9.38 9.60 -2.53
N LEU A 66 -9.45 10.28 -1.38
CA LEU A 66 -9.13 11.70 -1.27
C LEU A 66 -7.65 11.97 -1.59
N ASN A 67 -6.74 11.13 -1.09
CA ASN A 67 -5.32 11.23 -1.41
C ASN A 67 -5.11 11.15 -2.93
N LYS A 68 -5.69 10.16 -3.61
CA LYS A 68 -5.53 9.99 -5.06
C LYS A 68 -6.14 11.14 -5.85
N LEU A 69 -7.26 11.70 -5.39
CA LEU A 69 -7.85 12.90 -5.99
C LEU A 69 -6.93 14.13 -5.90
N ILE A 70 -6.07 14.19 -4.88
CA ILE A 70 -5.06 15.26 -4.71
C ILE A 70 -3.77 14.93 -5.48
N ILE A 71 -3.30 13.68 -5.40
CA ILE A 71 -2.04 13.23 -5.99
C ILE A 71 -2.11 13.33 -7.52
N VAL A 72 -3.20 12.91 -8.16
CA VAL A 72 -3.26 12.85 -9.64
C VAL A 72 -3.07 14.23 -10.28
N PRO A 73 -3.81 15.29 -9.89
CA PRO A 73 -3.58 16.64 -10.41
C PRO A 73 -2.17 17.16 -10.10
N ILE A 74 -1.68 16.94 -8.88
CA ILE A 74 -0.34 17.40 -8.47
C ILE A 74 0.75 16.69 -9.30
N ALA A 75 0.63 15.39 -9.51
CA ALA A 75 1.58 14.62 -10.31
C ALA A 75 1.60 15.08 -11.77
N LEU A 76 0.44 15.35 -12.36
CA LEU A 76 0.32 15.89 -13.71
C LEU A 76 0.96 17.29 -13.81
N LEU A 77 0.70 18.17 -12.84
CA LEU A 77 1.31 19.50 -12.78
C LEU A 77 2.83 19.42 -12.60
N LEU A 78 3.31 18.61 -11.64
CA LEU A 78 4.74 18.39 -11.42
C LEU A 78 5.43 17.82 -12.65
N ASN A 79 4.78 16.92 -13.38
CA ASN A 79 5.35 16.35 -14.60
C ASN A 79 5.60 17.41 -15.69
N VAL A 80 4.72 18.42 -15.79
CA VAL A 80 4.87 19.52 -16.76
C VAL A 80 5.88 20.56 -16.29
N PHE A 81 5.81 20.99 -15.02
CA PHE A 81 6.56 22.15 -14.54
C PHE A 81 7.86 21.81 -13.83
N PHE A 82 7.93 20.66 -13.13
CA PHE A 82 9.09 20.30 -12.33
C PHE A 82 9.24 18.77 -12.13
N PRO A 83 9.51 17.99 -13.20
CA PRO A 83 9.52 16.53 -13.16
C PRO A 83 10.59 15.95 -12.23
N ILE A 84 11.67 16.71 -12.00
CA ILE A 84 12.74 16.34 -11.06
C ILE A 84 12.21 16.23 -9.61
N ALA A 85 11.18 16.99 -9.23
CA ALA A 85 10.59 16.91 -7.89
C ALA A 85 10.05 15.52 -7.58
N ILE A 86 9.47 14.87 -8.59
CA ILE A 86 8.85 13.54 -8.48
C ILE A 86 9.87 12.52 -7.97
N LYS A 87 11.08 12.54 -8.54
CA LYS A 87 12.22 11.70 -8.12
C LYS A 87 12.51 11.85 -6.63
N TYR A 88 12.65 13.09 -6.14
CA TYR A 88 12.99 13.35 -4.75
C TYR A 88 11.85 13.04 -3.77
N ILE A 89 10.60 13.34 -4.13
CA ILE A 89 9.42 13.00 -3.32
C ILE A 89 9.36 11.48 -3.11
N LEU A 90 9.56 10.70 -4.17
CA LEU A 90 9.57 9.24 -4.08
C LEU A 90 10.72 8.73 -3.21
N ILE A 91 11.95 9.21 -3.41
CA ILE A 91 13.10 8.77 -2.59
C ILE A 91 12.85 9.05 -1.10
N LEU A 92 12.31 10.23 -0.76
CA LEU A 92 11.96 10.57 0.63
C LEU A 92 10.87 9.64 1.17
N GLY A 93 9.84 9.35 0.37
CA GLY A 93 8.82 8.35 0.71
C GLY A 93 9.40 6.96 0.91
N GLY A 94 10.33 6.54 0.04
CA GLY A 94 11.05 5.27 0.14
C GLY A 94 11.84 5.16 1.44
N PHE A 95 12.51 6.22 1.89
CA PHE A 95 13.18 6.24 3.20
C PHE A 95 12.19 6.09 4.37
N TYR A 96 11.00 6.70 4.29
CA TYR A 96 9.96 6.52 5.30
C TYR A 96 9.45 5.07 5.35
N LEU A 97 9.16 4.46 4.20
CA LEU A 97 8.72 3.06 4.12
C LEU A 97 9.80 2.09 4.61
N ALA A 98 11.06 2.32 4.21
CA ALA A 98 12.20 1.53 4.65
C ALA A 98 12.39 1.61 6.17
N PHE A 99 12.25 2.80 6.74
CA PHE A 99 12.28 3.01 8.18
C PHE A 99 11.18 2.22 8.88
N GLU A 100 9.92 2.35 8.44
CA GLU A 100 8.80 1.63 9.05
C GLU A 100 8.97 0.11 8.95
N GLY A 101 9.39 -0.41 7.79
CA GLY A 101 9.63 -1.83 7.59
C GLY A 101 10.74 -2.37 8.50
N VAL A 102 11.86 -1.65 8.63
CA VAL A 102 12.97 -2.08 9.50
C VAL A 102 12.60 -1.95 10.98
N GLU A 103 11.85 -0.93 11.38
CA GLU A 103 11.36 -0.79 12.76
C GLU A 103 10.50 -1.99 13.17
N LYS A 104 9.56 -2.42 12.30
CA LYS A 104 8.77 -3.64 12.53
C LYS A 104 9.62 -4.91 12.64
N ILE A 105 10.65 -5.05 11.80
CA ILE A 105 11.58 -6.19 11.87
C ILE A 105 12.33 -6.18 13.21
N ILE A 106 12.83 -5.03 13.64
CA ILE A 106 13.50 -4.87 14.93
C ILE A 106 12.54 -5.21 16.07
N GLU A 107 11.32 -4.69 16.06
CA GLU A 107 10.33 -4.98 17.09
C GLU A 107 10.06 -6.48 17.20
N TYR A 108 9.87 -7.16 16.07
CA TYR A 108 9.65 -8.60 16.02
C TYR A 108 10.83 -9.42 16.58
N LEU A 109 12.06 -9.00 16.28
CA LEU A 109 13.27 -9.70 16.71
C LEU A 109 13.63 -9.45 18.18
N PHE A 110 13.43 -8.22 18.68
CA PHE A 110 13.91 -7.79 20.00
C PHE A 110 12.84 -7.79 21.11
N HIS A 111 11.54 -7.68 20.80
CA HIS A 111 10.47 -7.73 21.82
C HIS A 111 9.96 -9.15 22.13
N ARG A 112 10.68 -10.21 21.72
CA ARG A 112 10.35 -11.61 22.03
C ARG A 112 10.73 -12.06 23.46
N LYS A 113 11.31 -11.18 24.29
CA LYS A 113 11.68 -11.47 25.69
C LYS A 113 11.13 -10.37 26.60
N HIS A 114 9.95 -10.62 27.20
CA HIS A 114 9.57 -10.27 28.59
C HIS A 114 8.05 -10.45 28.74
N PRO A 115 7.55 -11.62 29.19
CA PRO A 115 6.22 -11.70 29.79
C PRO A 115 6.37 -11.34 31.28
N THR A 116 6.37 -10.05 31.60
CA THR A 116 6.16 -9.59 32.99
C THR A 116 4.72 -9.11 33.10
N GLU A 117 3.96 -9.77 33.98
CA GLU A 117 2.50 -9.76 34.03
C GLU A 117 1.86 -8.43 34.50
N GLU A 118 2.65 -7.39 34.79
CA GLU A 118 2.13 -6.11 35.27
C GLU A 118 1.84 -5.11 34.13
N THR A 119 2.35 -5.33 32.92
CA THR A 119 2.17 -4.40 31.78
C THR A 119 0.93 -4.71 30.94
N LYS A 120 0.10 -5.70 31.30
CA LYS A 120 -1.09 -6.08 30.51
C LYS A 120 -2.31 -5.19 30.74
N VAL A 121 -2.39 -4.45 31.85
CA VAL A 121 -3.58 -3.63 32.15
C VAL A 121 -3.47 -2.23 31.51
N GLU A 122 -2.29 -1.63 31.46
CA GLU A 122 -2.10 -0.30 30.83
C GLU A 122 -1.98 -0.36 29.29
N THR A 123 -1.37 -1.41 28.74
CA THR A 123 -1.24 -1.55 27.27
C THR A 123 -2.56 -1.90 26.59
N VAL A 124 -3.39 -2.73 27.21
CA VAL A 124 -4.72 -3.10 26.68
C VAL A 124 -5.69 -1.93 26.75
N VAL A 125 -5.56 -1.00 27.71
CA VAL A 125 -6.38 0.22 27.78
C VAL A 125 -5.88 1.28 26.78
N ALA A 126 -4.57 1.38 26.54
CA ALA A 126 -4.01 2.30 25.56
C ALA A 126 -4.30 1.90 24.10
N GLU A 127 -4.22 0.60 23.76
CA GLU A 127 -4.52 0.07 22.42
C GLU A 127 -6.02 0.14 22.05
N ASN A 128 -6.91 0.11 23.04
CA ASN A 128 -8.36 0.21 22.86
C ASN A 128 -8.90 1.65 22.87
N SER A 129 -8.02 2.65 22.95
CA SER A 129 -8.46 4.04 22.87
C SER A 129 -8.82 4.42 21.43
N VAL A 130 -9.91 5.16 21.25
CA VAL A 130 -10.29 5.75 19.95
C VAL A 130 -9.15 6.59 19.36
N ALA A 131 -8.28 7.13 20.21
CA ALA A 131 -7.08 7.86 19.79
C ALA A 131 -6.03 6.95 19.12
N ALA A 132 -5.77 5.76 19.67
CA ALA A 132 -4.87 4.78 19.06
C ALA A 132 -5.41 4.26 17.73
N GLU A 133 -6.72 4.01 17.63
CA GLU A 133 -7.38 3.62 16.38
C GLU A 133 -7.20 4.68 15.28
N LYS A 134 -7.49 5.96 15.61
CA LYS A 134 -7.28 7.10 14.70
C LYS A 134 -5.82 7.26 14.28
N ALA A 135 -4.87 7.04 15.19
CA ALA A 135 -3.45 7.11 14.87
C ALA A 135 -3.03 6.01 13.88
N LYS A 136 -3.51 4.77 14.08
CA LYS A 136 -3.29 3.66 13.14
C LYS A 136 -3.92 3.93 11.77
N VAL A 137 -5.15 4.43 11.72
CA VAL A 137 -5.81 4.84 10.46
C VAL A 137 -4.99 5.92 9.75
N LYS A 138 -4.53 6.94 10.47
CA LYS A 138 -3.69 7.99 9.89
C LYS A 138 -2.38 7.44 9.33
N SER A 139 -1.70 6.55 10.06
CA SER A 139 -0.49 5.87 9.57
C SER A 139 -0.76 5.06 8.29
N ALA A 140 -1.87 4.29 8.26
CA ALA A 140 -2.27 3.54 7.07
C ALA A 140 -2.52 4.45 5.87
N ILE A 141 -3.21 5.57 6.06
CA ILE A 141 -3.45 6.57 5.01
C ILE A 141 -2.14 7.21 4.52
N THR A 142 -1.17 7.48 5.41
CA THR A 142 0.15 7.98 5.00
C THR A 142 0.93 6.95 4.19
N THR A 143 0.83 5.66 4.56
CA THR A 143 1.51 4.58 3.84
C THR A 143 0.91 4.43 2.44
N ASP A 144 -0.42 4.36 2.34
CA ASP A 144 -1.15 4.34 1.07
C ASP A 144 -0.87 5.59 0.22
N PHE A 145 -0.70 6.77 0.83
CA PHE A 145 -0.30 7.97 0.10
C PHE A 145 1.01 7.76 -0.66
N ILE A 146 2.04 7.20 0.01
CA ILE A 146 3.35 6.97 -0.61
C ILE A 146 3.24 5.93 -1.74
N LEU A 147 2.55 4.81 -1.48
CA LEU A 147 2.33 3.76 -2.48
C LEU A 147 1.50 4.27 -3.68
N SER A 148 0.50 5.09 -3.41
CA SER A 148 -0.34 5.72 -4.43
C SER A 148 0.45 6.69 -5.31
N VAL A 149 1.36 7.48 -4.73
CA VAL A 149 2.25 8.37 -5.48
C VAL A 149 3.08 7.56 -6.48
N GLU A 150 3.66 6.44 -6.06
CA GLU A 150 4.44 5.56 -6.94
C GLU A 150 3.60 4.96 -8.07
N ILE A 151 2.43 4.40 -7.77
CA ILE A 151 1.50 3.86 -8.77
C ILE A 151 1.13 4.93 -9.80
N VAL A 152 0.79 6.15 -9.35
CA VAL A 152 0.42 7.27 -10.21
C VAL A 152 1.59 7.68 -11.11
N ILE A 153 2.81 7.71 -10.59
CA ILE A 153 3.99 8.11 -11.36
C ILE A 153 4.36 7.05 -12.40
N ILE A 154 4.28 5.76 -12.07
CA ILE A 154 4.52 4.68 -13.03
C ILE A 154 3.45 4.71 -14.12
N ALA A 155 2.19 4.92 -13.75
CA ALA A 155 1.09 5.07 -14.69
C ALA A 155 1.33 6.26 -15.62
N LEU A 156 1.67 7.43 -15.07
CA LEU A 156 2.00 8.63 -15.83
C LEU A 156 3.20 8.39 -16.78
N GLY A 157 4.20 7.66 -16.29
CA GLY A 157 5.36 7.19 -17.07
C GLY A 157 5.00 6.42 -18.33
N THR A 158 3.87 5.69 -18.35
CA THR A 158 3.43 4.91 -19.51
C THR A 158 2.79 5.74 -20.62
N VAL A 159 2.32 6.93 -20.27
CA VAL A 159 1.62 7.86 -21.16
C VAL A 159 2.39 9.15 -21.36
N LEU A 160 3.67 9.18 -20.99
CA LEU A 160 4.57 10.29 -21.28
C LEU A 160 4.62 10.54 -22.80
N GLY A 161 4.48 11.81 -23.19
CA GLY A 161 4.46 12.23 -24.59
C GLY A 161 3.14 12.00 -25.31
N LYS A 162 2.10 11.48 -24.66
CA LYS A 162 0.72 11.42 -25.19
C LYS A 162 -0.04 12.71 -24.90
N SER A 163 -1.22 12.87 -25.51
CA SER A 163 -2.09 14.03 -25.28
C SER A 163 -2.47 14.14 -23.79
N LEU A 164 -2.65 15.37 -23.31
CA LEU A 164 -2.98 15.63 -21.91
C LEU A 164 -4.28 14.91 -21.49
N SER A 165 -5.28 14.86 -22.37
CA SER A 165 -6.54 14.14 -22.13
C SER A 165 -6.30 12.66 -21.88
N LEU A 166 -5.47 12.00 -22.70
CA LEU A 166 -5.12 10.60 -22.53
C LEU A 166 -4.38 10.37 -21.21
N GLN A 167 -3.43 11.25 -20.86
CA GLN A 167 -2.71 11.17 -19.59
C GLN A 167 -3.64 11.28 -18.38
N ILE A 168 -4.52 12.28 -18.36
CA ILE A 168 -5.48 12.51 -17.28
C ILE A 168 -6.39 11.29 -17.09
N ILE A 169 -7.01 10.82 -18.17
CA ILE A 169 -7.98 9.72 -18.10
C ILE A 169 -7.28 8.42 -17.69
N THR A 170 -6.14 8.10 -18.31
CA THR A 170 -5.39 6.87 -18.03
C THR A 170 -4.96 6.80 -16.57
N VAL A 171 -4.33 7.86 -16.06
CA VAL A 171 -3.83 7.91 -14.68
C VAL A 171 -5.00 7.85 -13.69
N SER A 172 -6.10 8.54 -13.97
CA SER A 172 -7.30 8.51 -13.14
C SER A 172 -7.93 7.11 -13.09
N VAL A 173 -8.04 6.43 -14.23
CA VAL A 173 -8.55 5.04 -14.32
C VAL A 173 -7.66 4.10 -13.51
N VAL A 174 -6.34 4.18 -13.67
CA VAL A 174 -5.40 3.31 -12.93
C VAL A 174 -5.48 3.57 -11.42
N ALA A 175 -5.50 4.82 -10.99
CA ALA A 175 -5.62 5.18 -9.58
C ALA A 175 -6.95 4.70 -8.96
N PHE A 176 -8.05 4.83 -9.71
CA PHE A 176 -9.35 4.34 -9.30
C PHE A 176 -9.39 2.80 -9.21
N LEU A 177 -8.91 2.11 -10.25
CA LEU A 177 -8.81 0.64 -10.28
C LEU A 177 -7.93 0.10 -9.15
N ALA A 178 -6.82 0.76 -8.85
CA ALA A 178 -5.96 0.41 -7.72
C ALA A 178 -6.75 0.48 -6.40
N THR A 179 -7.49 1.58 -6.17
CA THR A 179 -8.30 1.76 -4.96
C THR A 179 -9.36 0.68 -4.83
N VAL A 180 -10.19 0.50 -5.86
CA VAL A 180 -11.29 -0.47 -5.80
C VAL A 180 -10.78 -1.89 -5.74
N GLY A 181 -9.74 -2.22 -6.52
CA GLY A 181 -9.14 -3.55 -6.56
C GLY A 181 -8.48 -3.93 -5.25
N VAL A 182 -7.58 -3.09 -4.73
CA VAL A 182 -6.84 -3.37 -3.50
C VAL A 182 -7.80 -3.43 -2.31
N TYR A 183 -8.56 -2.37 -2.04
CA TYR A 183 -9.47 -2.36 -0.88
C TYR A 183 -10.63 -3.35 -1.02
N GLY A 184 -11.06 -3.63 -2.25
CA GLY A 184 -12.04 -4.68 -2.52
C GLY A 184 -11.53 -6.07 -2.12
N ILE A 185 -10.30 -6.42 -2.50
CA ILE A 185 -9.70 -7.70 -2.11
C ILE A 185 -9.46 -7.75 -0.60
N VAL A 186 -8.95 -6.66 0.01
CA VAL A 186 -8.78 -6.58 1.47
C VAL A 186 -10.11 -6.78 2.19
N ALA A 187 -11.19 -6.16 1.71
CA ALA A 187 -12.53 -6.34 2.28
C ALA A 187 -13.02 -7.79 2.18
N LEU A 188 -12.72 -8.49 1.08
CA LEU A 188 -13.04 -9.91 0.93
C LEU A 188 -12.27 -10.78 1.92
N ILE A 189 -10.98 -10.48 2.15
CA ILE A 189 -10.14 -11.21 3.10
C ILE A 189 -10.68 -11.04 4.53
N VAL A 190 -10.98 -9.81 4.94
CA VAL A 190 -11.53 -9.50 6.27
C VAL A 190 -12.89 -10.16 6.49
N ARG A 191 -13.74 -10.20 5.45
CA ARG A 191 -15.07 -10.83 5.52
C ARG A 191 -15.07 -12.35 5.47
N MET A 192 -13.90 -12.98 5.39
CA MET A 192 -13.77 -14.43 5.38
C MET A 192 -14.37 -15.07 6.64
N ASP A 193 -14.26 -14.41 7.80
CA ASP A 193 -14.80 -14.90 9.07
C ASP A 193 -16.34 -14.84 9.10
N ASP A 194 -16.92 -13.68 8.80
CA ASP A 194 -18.36 -13.47 8.71
C ASP A 194 -19.02 -14.46 7.73
N ALA A 195 -18.39 -14.65 6.57
CA ALA A 195 -18.82 -15.62 5.57
C ALA A 195 -18.74 -17.05 6.12
N GLY A 196 -17.65 -17.39 6.82
CA GLY A 196 -17.45 -18.67 7.48
C GLY A 196 -18.55 -18.98 8.49
N TYR A 197 -18.82 -18.06 9.42
CA TYR A 197 -19.90 -18.18 10.40
C TYR A 197 -21.28 -18.33 9.74
N LYS A 198 -21.55 -17.54 8.69
CA LYS A 198 -22.82 -17.62 7.94
C LYS A 198 -23.01 -18.99 7.29
N LEU A 199 -21.96 -19.58 6.72
CA LEU A 199 -21.99 -20.93 6.14
C LEU A 199 -22.24 -22.01 7.21
N ILE A 200 -21.60 -21.92 8.38
CA ILE A 200 -21.81 -22.85 9.50
C ILE A 200 -23.27 -22.80 9.96
N LYS A 201 -23.81 -21.60 10.17
CA LYS A 201 -25.19 -21.40 10.65
C LYS A 201 -26.23 -21.88 9.62
N THR A 202 -26.03 -21.56 8.34
CA THR A 202 -26.96 -21.93 7.26
C THR A 202 -27.01 -23.45 7.03
N SER A 203 -25.90 -24.15 7.29
CA SER A 203 -25.80 -25.61 7.11
C SER A 203 -26.25 -26.42 8.34
N ARG A 204 -26.83 -25.78 9.36
CA ARG A 204 -27.19 -26.43 10.64
C ARG A 204 -26.00 -27.20 11.23
N GLU A 205 -24.79 -26.66 11.05
CA GLU A 205 -23.52 -27.19 11.54
C GLU A 205 -23.07 -28.55 10.96
N LYS A 206 -23.76 -29.05 9.92
CA LYS A 206 -23.51 -30.37 9.32
C LYS A 206 -23.15 -30.30 7.83
N GLY A 207 -22.42 -31.30 7.36
CA GLY A 207 -22.08 -31.48 5.94
C GLY A 207 -20.90 -30.66 5.43
N PRO A 208 -20.62 -30.73 4.11
CA PRO A 208 -19.46 -30.11 3.48
C PRO A 208 -19.47 -28.58 3.58
N VAL A 209 -20.65 -27.95 3.57
CA VAL A 209 -20.83 -26.50 3.73
C VAL A 209 -20.40 -26.03 5.12
N ALA A 210 -20.73 -26.78 6.18
CA ALA A 210 -20.27 -26.49 7.54
C ALA A 210 -18.76 -26.68 7.68
N SER A 211 -18.18 -27.66 6.97
CA SER A 211 -16.74 -27.90 6.95
C SER A 211 -15.99 -26.75 6.29
N LEU A 212 -16.48 -26.24 5.17
CA LEU A 212 -15.92 -25.06 4.51
C LEU A 212 -16.00 -23.84 5.42
N GLY A 213 -17.13 -23.60 6.07
CA GLY A 213 -17.26 -22.48 7.00
C GLY A 213 -16.27 -22.56 8.18
N ARG A 214 -16.10 -23.75 8.78
CA ARG A 214 -15.09 -23.98 9.83
C ARG A 214 -13.66 -23.78 9.33
N PHE A 215 -13.38 -24.15 8.08
CA PHE A 215 -12.07 -23.89 7.46
C PHE A 215 -11.81 -22.39 7.32
N LEU A 216 -12.76 -21.61 6.82
CA LEU A 216 -12.61 -20.15 6.66
C LEU A 216 -12.31 -19.45 8.00
N VAL A 217 -13.08 -19.76 9.05
CA VAL A 217 -12.88 -19.20 10.40
C VAL A 217 -11.50 -19.59 10.97
N ARG A 218 -11.08 -20.85 10.77
CA ARG A 218 -9.75 -21.32 11.25
C ARG A 218 -8.59 -20.81 10.43
N ALA A 219 -8.80 -20.47 9.17
CA ALA A 219 -7.78 -19.93 8.29
C ALA A 219 -7.48 -18.46 8.60
N LEU A 220 -8.45 -17.69 9.09
CA LEU A 220 -8.30 -16.26 9.34
C LEU A 220 -7.07 -15.90 10.19
N PRO A 221 -6.81 -16.52 11.38
CA PRO A 221 -5.63 -16.18 12.18
C PRO A 221 -4.31 -16.46 11.45
N PHE A 222 -4.29 -17.45 10.56
CA PHE A 222 -3.11 -17.75 9.75
C PHE A 222 -2.93 -16.70 8.65
N VAL A 223 -4.01 -16.30 7.98
CA VAL A 223 -3.99 -15.24 6.97
C VAL A 223 -3.51 -13.93 7.58
N ILE A 224 -4.00 -13.52 8.74
CA ILE A 224 -3.56 -12.28 9.43
C ILE A 224 -2.06 -12.32 9.74
N LYS A 225 -1.56 -13.45 10.28
CA LYS A 225 -0.12 -13.61 10.56
C LYS A 225 0.72 -13.56 9.29
N LEU A 226 0.26 -14.19 8.21
CA LEU A 226 0.95 -14.19 6.93
C LEU A 226 0.99 -12.76 6.36
N LEU A 227 -0.12 -12.03 6.40
CA LEU A 227 -0.22 -10.65 5.93
C LEU A 227 0.72 -9.72 6.70
N ALA A 228 0.88 -9.90 8.01
CA ALA A 228 1.83 -9.09 8.79
C ALA A 228 3.29 -9.26 8.31
N VAL A 229 3.67 -10.51 7.97
CA VAL A 229 4.99 -10.80 7.44
C VAL A 229 5.13 -10.27 6.02
N VAL A 230 4.18 -10.60 5.14
CA VAL A 230 4.21 -10.18 3.72
C VAL A 230 4.15 -8.66 3.60
N GLY A 231 3.32 -7.97 4.39
CA GLY A 231 3.24 -6.51 4.43
C GLY A 231 4.55 -5.86 4.86
N THR A 232 5.23 -6.43 5.87
CA THR A 232 6.58 -5.96 6.26
C THR A 232 7.60 -6.14 5.14
N PHE A 233 7.59 -7.30 4.45
CA PHE A 233 8.45 -7.52 3.28
C PHE A 233 8.12 -6.56 2.13
N ALA A 234 6.84 -6.29 1.88
CA ALA A 234 6.39 -5.36 0.86
C ALA A 234 6.90 -3.94 1.12
N LEU A 235 6.86 -3.45 2.37
CA LEU A 235 7.44 -2.13 2.72
C LEU A 235 8.94 -2.03 2.35
N ILE A 236 9.69 -3.10 2.57
CA ILE A 236 11.12 -3.15 2.25
C ILE A 236 11.35 -3.28 0.74
N LEU A 237 10.59 -4.14 0.06
CA LEU A 237 10.72 -4.34 -1.39
C LEU A 237 10.35 -3.07 -2.16
N VAL A 238 9.24 -2.42 -1.79
CA VAL A 238 8.82 -1.16 -2.43
C VAL A 238 9.85 -0.06 -2.23
N SER A 239 10.31 0.16 -0.99
CA SER A 239 11.36 1.16 -0.73
C SER A 239 12.65 0.84 -1.50
N GLY A 240 13.03 -0.43 -1.57
CA GLY A 240 14.13 -0.93 -2.39
C GLY A 240 13.98 -0.66 -3.88
N GLY A 241 12.79 -0.90 -4.43
CA GLY A 241 12.42 -0.61 -5.82
C GLY A 241 12.52 0.88 -6.14
N ILE A 242 12.00 1.73 -5.23
CA ILE A 242 12.15 3.18 -5.33
C ILE A 242 13.64 3.56 -5.37
N PHE A 243 14.47 3.02 -4.48
CA PHE A 243 15.91 3.32 -4.47
C PHE A 243 16.60 2.81 -5.73
N ALA A 244 16.29 1.61 -6.19
CA ALA A 244 16.89 1.01 -7.39
C ALA A 244 16.55 1.78 -8.67
N HIS A 245 15.34 2.34 -8.78
CA HIS A 245 14.88 3.09 -9.95
C HIS A 245 15.28 4.57 -9.91
N TYR A 246 15.32 5.19 -8.74
CA TYR A 246 15.50 6.63 -8.61
C TYR A 246 16.87 7.05 -8.07
N ILE A 247 17.75 6.12 -7.67
CA ILE A 247 19.14 6.43 -7.30
C ILE A 247 20.06 5.81 -8.35
N ASP A 248 20.58 6.65 -9.25
CA ASP A 248 21.36 6.22 -10.42
C ASP A 248 22.60 5.37 -10.05
N PHE A 249 23.21 5.66 -8.90
CA PHE A 249 24.33 4.88 -8.34
C PHE A 249 23.92 3.45 -7.97
N LEU A 250 22.74 3.26 -7.40
CA LEU A 250 22.21 1.95 -7.02
C LEU A 250 21.65 1.18 -8.23
N HIS A 251 21.26 1.90 -9.28
CA HIS A 251 20.76 1.29 -10.51
C HIS A 251 21.78 0.33 -11.15
N HIS A 252 23.07 0.68 -11.16
CA HIS A 252 24.14 -0.14 -11.72
C HIS A 252 24.83 -1.04 -10.68
N ALA A 253 24.52 -0.88 -9.40
CA ALA A 253 25.09 -1.70 -8.35
C ALA A 253 24.51 -3.13 -8.39
N LEU A 254 25.35 -4.13 -8.10
CA LEU A 254 24.99 -5.55 -7.98
C LEU A 254 24.26 -6.14 -9.22
N PRO A 255 24.81 -6.00 -10.44
CA PRO A 255 24.15 -6.48 -11.67
C PRO A 255 23.97 -8.01 -11.73
N ALA A 256 24.73 -8.76 -10.92
CA ALA A 256 24.66 -10.22 -10.86
C ALA A 256 23.52 -10.76 -9.97
N LEU A 257 22.81 -9.89 -9.23
CA LEU A 257 21.73 -10.32 -8.34
C LEU A 257 20.35 -10.22 -9.01
N PRO A 258 19.43 -11.15 -8.72
CA PRO A 258 18.01 -10.99 -9.07
C PRO A 258 17.43 -9.69 -8.49
N GLY A 259 16.55 -9.03 -9.25
CA GLY A 259 15.97 -7.72 -8.90
C GLY A 259 15.37 -7.69 -7.48
N MET A 260 14.57 -8.70 -7.13
CA MET A 260 13.95 -8.78 -5.81
C MET A 260 14.96 -8.83 -4.65
N ILE A 261 16.11 -9.50 -4.83
CA ILE A 261 17.16 -9.56 -3.81
C ILE A 261 17.84 -8.19 -3.68
N LYS A 262 18.09 -7.53 -4.82
CA LYS A 262 18.69 -6.19 -4.86
C LYS A 262 17.79 -5.15 -4.17
N GLU A 263 16.50 -5.15 -4.50
CA GLU A 263 15.49 -4.30 -3.87
C GLU A 263 15.45 -4.55 -2.36
N LEU A 264 15.37 -5.81 -1.94
CA LEU A 264 15.40 -6.17 -0.52
C LEU A 264 16.63 -5.61 0.20
N LEU A 265 17.82 -5.74 -0.38
CA LEU A 265 19.06 -5.23 0.19
C LEU A 265 19.07 -3.69 0.29
N PHE A 266 18.57 -3.00 -0.73
CA PHE A 266 18.51 -1.54 -0.72
C PHE A 266 17.48 -1.01 0.27
N GLY A 267 16.31 -1.63 0.35
CA GLY A 267 15.28 -1.30 1.32
C GLY A 267 15.79 -1.49 2.75
N LEU A 268 16.40 -2.65 3.04
CA LEU A 268 17.01 -2.92 4.35
C LEU A 268 18.14 -1.93 4.67
N GLY A 269 19.04 -1.68 3.72
CA GLY A 269 20.14 -0.74 3.90
C GLY A 269 19.66 0.67 4.19
N GLY A 270 18.71 1.18 3.38
CA GLY A 270 18.10 2.49 3.58
C GLY A 270 17.39 2.59 4.93
N GLY A 271 16.61 1.56 5.30
CA GLY A 271 15.87 1.55 6.56
C GLY A 271 16.80 1.52 7.79
N ILE A 272 17.85 0.69 7.76
CA ILE A 272 18.85 0.64 8.83
C ILE A 272 19.55 2.00 8.99
N ILE A 273 19.93 2.65 7.90
CA ILE A 273 20.54 3.99 7.93
C ILE A 273 19.61 4.98 8.63
N VAL A 274 18.32 5.02 8.24
CA VAL A 274 17.35 5.95 8.84
C VAL A 274 17.12 5.64 10.32
N VAL A 275 16.99 4.37 10.71
CA VAL A 275 16.85 3.96 12.11
C VAL A 275 18.06 4.39 12.95
N ILE A 276 19.28 4.21 12.44
CA ILE A 276 20.51 4.64 13.10
C ILE A 276 20.52 6.17 13.27
N LEU A 277 20.24 6.92 12.20
CA LEU A 277 20.19 8.38 12.24
C LEU A 277 19.14 8.89 13.23
N PHE A 278 17.95 8.30 13.23
CA PHE A 278 16.88 8.64 14.16
C PHE A 278 17.28 8.36 15.62
N THR A 279 17.90 7.21 15.88
CA THR A 279 18.37 6.81 17.22
C THR A 279 19.47 7.75 17.73
N ILE A 280 20.44 8.09 16.87
CA ILE A 280 21.51 9.05 17.20
C ILE A 280 20.91 10.44 17.47
N GLY A 281 20.01 10.92 16.61
CA GLY A 281 19.33 12.19 16.76
C GLY A 281 18.56 12.29 18.09
N LYS A 282 17.81 11.25 18.45
CA LYS A 282 17.09 11.16 19.72
C LYS A 282 18.03 11.20 20.92
N LYS A 283 19.19 10.53 20.84
CA LYS A 283 20.22 10.53 21.89
C LYS A 283 20.87 11.91 22.05
N LEU A 284 21.12 12.63 20.95
CA LEU A 284 21.67 13.99 20.97
C LEU A 284 20.68 15.02 21.53
N PHE A 285 19.39 14.93 21.17
CA PHE A 285 18.35 15.81 21.70
C PHE A 285 18.01 15.53 23.17
N LYS A 286 18.01 14.26 23.60
CA LYS A 286 17.85 13.93 25.03
C LYS A 286 19.01 14.40 25.90
N ARG A 287 20.20 14.62 25.33
CA ARG A 287 21.39 15.14 26.06
C ARG A 287 21.37 16.66 26.22
N LYS A 288 20.44 17.36 25.56
CA LYS A 288 20.26 18.82 25.57
C LYS A 288 19.11 19.30 26.47
N LYS A 289 18.36 18.39 27.08
CA LYS A 289 17.41 18.65 28.18
C LYS A 289 18.01 18.12 29.47
#